data_AF-A0A803NJR6-F1
#
_entry.id   AF-A0A803NJR6-F1
#
_cell.length_a   1.000
_cell.length_b   1.000
_cell.length_c   1.000
_cell.angle_alpha   90.00
_cell.angle_beta   90.00
_cell.angle_gamma   90.00
#
_symmetry.space_group_name_H-M   'P 1'
#
loop_
_entity.id
_entity.type
_entity.pdbx_description
1 polymer ?
#
loop_
_entity_poly.entity_id
_entity_poly.type
_entity_poly.pdbx_seq_one_letter_code
_entity_poly.pdbx_strand_id
1 'polypeptide(L)'
;MAAKGPGLFSDIGKKAKDLLVKDYSTEQKVTVTSHSDTGLDLNSTVVKKGGLFYGNVASNYKHKNAMVDFHVYTESEVSTRFTIVDILPSTKTIASIKLPDYKSGKLELQHLHEHTSFTAAITLNQSPAIDFSATIGTPSIAFGAEALTKETH
;
A
#
# COMPACT_ATOMS: atom_id res chain seq x y z
N MET A 1 -6.61 -10.13 15.74
CA MET A 1 -5.78 -10.03 16.95
C MET A 1 -5.41 -8.56 17.11
N ALA A 2 -5.73 -7.93 18.24
CA ALA A 2 -5.34 -6.53 18.48
C ALA A 2 -3.80 -6.45 18.45
N ALA A 3 -3.24 -5.50 17.70
CA ALA A 3 -1.80 -5.28 17.65
C ALA A 3 -1.35 -4.94 19.07
N LYS A 4 -0.53 -5.81 19.68
CA LYS A 4 0.04 -5.53 21.00
C LYS A 4 1.10 -4.43 20.96
N GLY A 5 1.67 -4.18 19.79
CA GLY A 5 2.69 -3.15 19.55
C GLY A 5 2.22 -1.96 18.74
N PRO A 6 3.13 -1.03 18.44
CA PRO A 6 2.82 0.18 17.70
C PRO A 6 2.45 -0.16 16.24
N GLY A 7 1.70 0.73 15.59
CA GLY A 7 1.49 0.68 14.14
C GLY A 7 2.79 0.94 13.37
N LEU A 8 2.73 0.94 12.04
CA LEU A 8 3.87 1.39 11.23
C LEU A 8 4.07 2.89 11.40
N PHE A 9 5.27 3.39 11.07
CA PHE A 9 5.53 4.83 11.07
C PHE A 9 4.52 5.59 10.19
N SER A 10 4.17 5.03 9.04
CA SER A 10 3.17 5.57 8.10
C SER A 10 1.73 5.61 8.65
N ASP A 11 1.44 4.93 9.75
CA ASP A 11 0.14 4.98 10.42
C ASP A 11 0.07 6.11 11.49
N ILE A 12 1.19 6.73 11.86
CA ILE A 12 1.20 7.87 12.80
C ILE A 12 0.42 9.04 12.16
N GLY A 13 -0.60 9.54 12.88
CA GLY A 13 -1.46 10.62 12.41
C GLY A 13 -2.54 10.21 11.38
N LYS A 14 -2.55 8.96 10.91
CA LYS A 14 -3.48 8.48 9.87
C LYS A 14 -4.95 8.69 10.22
N LYS A 15 -5.37 8.41 11.46
CA LYS A 15 -6.76 8.61 11.89
C LYS A 15 -7.20 10.08 11.81
N ALA A 16 -6.34 11.00 12.24
CA ALA A 16 -6.63 12.43 12.18
C ALA A 16 -6.68 12.91 10.72
N LYS A 17 -5.73 12.46 9.88
CA LYS A 17 -5.74 12.73 8.44
C LYS A 17 -7.02 12.21 7.79
N ASP A 18 -7.40 10.96 8.06
CA ASP A 18 -8.59 10.33 7.49
C ASP A 18 -9.87 11.09 7.86
N LEU A 19 -10.01 11.57 9.10
CA LEU A 19 -11.16 12.40 9.48
C LEU A 19 -11.29 13.68 8.64
N LEU A 20 -10.17 14.22 8.14
CA LEU A 20 -10.16 15.46 7.38
C LEU A 20 -10.32 15.25 5.87
N VAL A 21 -9.80 14.14 5.33
CA VAL A 21 -9.69 13.96 3.86
C VAL A 21 -10.30 12.68 3.33
N LYS A 22 -10.60 11.69 4.17
CA LYS A 22 -11.09 10.41 3.69
C LYS A 22 -12.49 10.59 3.10
N ASP A 23 -12.64 10.10 1.87
CA ASP A 23 -13.89 10.17 1.09
C ASP A 23 -14.40 11.58 0.76
N TYR A 24 -13.69 12.64 1.19
CA TYR A 24 -13.98 14.00 0.76
C TYR A 24 -13.43 14.24 -0.65
N SER A 25 -14.34 14.35 -1.63
CA SER A 25 -14.01 14.72 -3.01
C SER A 25 -15.12 15.57 -3.61
N THR A 26 -14.73 16.60 -4.37
CA THR A 26 -15.65 17.39 -5.20
C THR A 26 -15.91 16.76 -6.56
N GLU A 27 -15.24 15.65 -6.87
CA GLU A 27 -15.33 14.94 -8.15
C GLU A 27 -16.51 13.96 -8.14
N GLN A 28 -17.16 13.77 -9.30
CA GLN A 28 -18.23 12.75 -9.41
C GLN A 28 -17.57 11.38 -9.56
N LYS A 29 -17.76 10.51 -8.58
CA LYS A 29 -17.17 9.15 -8.55
C LYS A 29 -18.29 8.11 -8.47
N VAL A 30 -18.24 7.13 -9.36
CA VAL A 30 -19.08 5.92 -9.31
C VAL A 30 -18.16 4.73 -9.18
N THR A 31 -18.42 3.87 -8.20
CA THR A 31 -17.68 2.63 -7.98
C THR A 31 -18.67 1.47 -7.91
N VAL A 32 -18.41 0.42 -8.68
CA VAL A 32 -19.12 -0.86 -8.64
C VAL A 32 -18.17 -1.90 -8.08
N THR A 33 -18.56 -2.55 -6.98
CA THR A 33 -17.77 -3.60 -6.33
C THR A 33 -18.52 -4.92 -6.42
N SER A 34 -17.80 -5.99 -6.74
CA SER A 34 -18.31 -7.35 -6.77
C SER A 34 -17.39 -8.25 -5.95
N HIS A 35 -17.98 -9.06 -5.09
CA HIS A 35 -17.26 -9.95 -4.17
C HIS A 35 -17.59 -11.40 -4.53
N SER A 36 -16.59 -12.28 -4.48
CA SER A 36 -16.79 -13.72 -4.65
C SER A 36 -16.41 -14.49 -3.38
N ASP A 37 -17.06 -15.62 -3.18
CA ASP A 37 -16.72 -16.56 -2.09
C ASP A 37 -15.34 -17.23 -2.29
N THR A 38 -14.75 -17.10 -3.48
CA THR A 38 -13.41 -17.61 -3.81
C THR A 38 -12.29 -16.69 -3.33
N GLY A 39 -12.60 -15.54 -2.73
CA GLY A 39 -11.63 -14.56 -2.26
C GLY A 39 -11.17 -13.57 -3.33
N LEU A 40 -11.95 -13.42 -4.41
CA LEU A 40 -11.73 -12.43 -5.46
C LEU A 40 -12.70 -11.25 -5.28
N ASP A 41 -12.14 -10.05 -5.14
CA ASP A 41 -12.88 -8.80 -5.16
C ASP A 41 -12.57 -8.03 -6.44
N LEU A 42 -13.61 -7.58 -7.13
CA LEU A 42 -13.51 -6.76 -8.35
C LEU A 42 -14.12 -5.39 -8.09
N ASN A 43 -13.36 -4.32 -8.33
CA ASN A 43 -13.78 -2.94 -8.16
C ASN A 43 -13.60 -2.18 -9.47
N SER A 44 -14.68 -1.73 -10.08
CA SER A 44 -14.64 -0.81 -11.23
C SER A 44 -15.00 0.58 -10.77
N THR A 45 -14.18 1.57 -11.08
CA THR A 45 -14.43 2.97 -10.71
C THR A 45 -14.32 3.87 -11.92
N VAL A 46 -15.21 4.87 -12.01
CA VAL A 46 -15.14 5.97 -12.96
C VAL A 46 -15.24 7.28 -12.19
N VAL A 47 -14.37 8.22 -12.51
CA VAL A 47 -14.27 9.55 -11.90
C VAL A 47 -14.35 10.61 -12.99
N LYS A 48 -15.21 11.61 -12.79
CA LYS A 48 -15.25 12.82 -13.63
C LYS A 48 -14.49 13.95 -12.94
N LYS A 49 -13.40 14.39 -13.55
CA LYS A 49 -12.53 15.46 -13.05
C LYS A 49 -12.23 16.46 -14.16
N GLY A 50 -12.55 17.73 -13.93
CA GLY A 50 -12.24 18.80 -14.89
C GLY A 50 -12.87 18.61 -16.28
N GLY A 51 -14.01 17.93 -16.36
CA GLY A 51 -14.68 17.60 -17.63
C GLY A 51 -14.16 16.32 -18.31
N LEU A 52 -13.07 15.74 -17.82
CA LEU A 52 -12.51 14.47 -18.30
C LEU A 52 -13.00 13.31 -17.45
N PHE A 53 -13.04 12.12 -18.05
CA PHE A 53 -13.37 10.88 -17.37
C PHE A 53 -12.11 10.02 -17.22
N TYR A 54 -11.89 9.55 -16.01
CA TYR A 54 -10.84 8.62 -15.65
C TYR A 54 -11.48 7.37 -15.11
N GLY A 55 -10.92 6.20 -15.39
CA GLY A 55 -11.47 4.95 -14.94
C GLY A 55 -10.40 3.96 -14.55
N ASN A 56 -10.75 3.05 -13.66
CA ASN A 56 -9.91 1.91 -13.36
C ASN A 56 -10.75 0.66 -13.06
N VAL A 57 -10.15 -0.49 -13.33
CA VAL A 57 -10.63 -1.79 -12.87
C VAL A 57 -9.56 -2.37 -11.98
N ALA A 58 -9.93 -2.68 -10.74
CA ALA A 58 -9.07 -3.30 -9.75
C ALA A 58 -9.59 -4.70 -9.40
N SER A 59 -8.66 -5.62 -9.22
CA SER A 59 -8.90 -6.99 -8.79
C SER A 59 -8.01 -7.27 -7.58
N ASN A 60 -8.58 -7.74 -6.49
CA ASN A 60 -7.85 -8.22 -5.32
C ASN A 60 -8.18 -9.70 -5.14
N TYR A 61 -7.17 -10.55 -5.25
CA TYR A 61 -7.31 -11.98 -4.98
C TYR A 61 -6.55 -12.33 -3.72
N LYS A 62 -7.25 -12.87 -2.73
CA LYS A 62 -6.68 -13.30 -1.46
C LYS A 62 -6.80 -14.81 -1.30
N HIS A 63 -5.67 -15.48 -1.11
CA HIS A 63 -5.63 -16.90 -0.82
C HIS A 63 -4.61 -17.21 0.28
N LYS A 64 -5.10 -17.75 1.41
CA LYS A 64 -4.29 -18.05 2.60
C LYS A 64 -3.49 -16.81 3.05
N ASN A 65 -2.17 -16.88 2.98
CA ASN A 65 -1.23 -15.83 3.36
C ASN A 65 -0.71 -15.01 2.17
N ALA A 66 -1.25 -15.23 0.97
CA ALA A 66 -0.89 -14.47 -0.22
C ALA A 66 -2.06 -13.61 -0.69
N MET A 67 -1.75 -12.44 -1.22
CA MET A 67 -2.69 -11.52 -1.84
C MET A 67 -2.05 -10.94 -3.10
N VAL A 68 -2.84 -10.89 -4.16
CA VAL A 68 -2.45 -10.31 -5.45
C VAL A 68 -3.44 -9.20 -5.78
N ASP A 69 -2.96 -7.98 -5.89
CA ASP A 69 -3.72 -6.85 -6.40
C ASP A 69 -3.29 -6.55 -7.83
N PHE A 70 -4.27 -6.36 -8.71
CA PHE A 70 -4.08 -5.96 -10.09
C PHE A 70 -4.99 -4.79 -10.40
N HIS A 71 -4.43 -3.69 -10.89
CA HIS A 71 -5.15 -2.47 -11.22
C HIS A 71 -4.83 -2.08 -12.66
N VAL A 72 -5.87 -1.85 -13.47
CA VAL A 72 -5.75 -1.32 -14.82
C VAL A 72 -6.43 0.04 -14.84
N TYR A 73 -5.69 1.03 -15.30
CA TYR A 73 -6.15 2.42 -15.43
C TYR A 73 -6.38 2.76 -16.91
N THR A 74 -7.35 3.63 -17.19
CA THR A 74 -7.62 4.15 -18.54
C THR A 74 -6.46 4.93 -19.14
N GLU A 75 -5.55 5.40 -18.30
CA GLU A 75 -4.34 6.14 -18.60
C GLU A 75 -3.21 5.26 -19.16
N SER A 76 -3.53 4.03 -19.57
CA SER A 76 -2.58 3.02 -20.02
C SER A 76 -1.54 2.65 -18.95
N GLU A 77 -1.89 2.81 -17.67
CA GLU A 77 -1.09 2.32 -16.53
C GLU A 77 -1.69 1.00 -16.02
N VAL A 78 -0.82 0.03 -15.75
CA VAL A 78 -1.16 -1.21 -15.06
C VAL A 78 -0.32 -1.30 -13.81
N SER A 79 -0.93 -1.49 -12.64
CA SER A 79 -0.21 -1.70 -11.39
C SER A 79 -0.50 -3.07 -10.82
N THR A 80 0.57 -3.80 -10.52
CA THR A 80 0.50 -5.13 -9.91
C THR A 80 1.21 -5.08 -8.57
N ARG A 81 0.56 -5.64 -7.54
CA ARG A 81 1.11 -5.76 -6.20
C ARG A 81 0.94 -7.19 -5.70
N PHE A 82 2.03 -7.79 -5.26
CA PHE A 82 2.06 -9.07 -4.59
C PHE A 82 2.34 -8.84 -3.12
N THR A 83 1.49 -9.37 -2.25
CA THR A 83 1.66 -9.30 -0.80
C THR A 83 1.70 -10.71 -0.26
N ILE A 84 2.71 -11.02 0.54
CA ILE A 84 2.79 -12.26 1.29
C ILE A 84 2.91 -11.88 2.77
N VAL A 85 2.00 -12.40 3.58
CA VAL A 85 2.08 -12.29 5.04
C VAL A 85 2.69 -13.55 5.62
N ASP A 86 3.38 -13.39 6.74
CA ASP A 86 3.95 -14.47 7.55
C ASP A 86 4.93 -15.38 6.81
N ILE A 87 5.79 -14.82 5.93
CA ILE A 87 6.99 -15.54 5.45
C ILE A 87 7.90 -15.89 6.65
N LEU A 88 8.02 -14.94 7.57
CA LEU A 88 8.53 -15.09 8.91
C LEU A 88 7.44 -14.58 9.87
N PRO A 89 7.41 -15.02 11.14
CA PRO A 89 6.40 -14.58 12.10
C PRO A 89 6.25 -13.06 12.13
N SER A 90 5.01 -12.58 12.05
CA SER A 90 4.65 -11.15 12.15
C SER A 90 5.29 -10.25 11.09
N THR A 91 5.56 -10.79 9.91
CA THR A 91 6.20 -10.09 8.81
C THR A 91 5.28 -10.01 7.60
N LYS A 92 5.32 -8.90 6.88
CA LYS A 92 4.57 -8.70 5.63
C LYS A 92 5.51 -8.20 4.55
N THR A 93 5.61 -8.94 3.47
CA THR A 93 6.42 -8.59 2.31
C THR A 93 5.52 -8.18 1.17
N ILE A 94 5.85 -7.07 0.51
CA ILE A 94 5.10 -6.48 -0.58
C ILE A 94 6.06 -6.24 -1.74
N ALA A 95 5.78 -6.82 -2.90
CA ALA A 95 6.42 -6.47 -4.15
C ALA A 95 5.40 -5.74 -5.03
N SER A 96 5.82 -4.67 -5.71
CA SER A 96 4.93 -3.92 -6.61
C SER A 96 5.68 -3.43 -7.84
N ILE A 97 4.94 -3.30 -8.93
CA ILE A 97 5.41 -2.76 -10.20
C ILE A 97 4.26 -2.05 -10.90
N LYS A 98 4.58 -1.01 -11.65
CA LYS A 98 3.70 -0.33 -12.59
C LYS A 98 4.24 -0.51 -14.01
N LEU A 99 3.35 -0.66 -14.98
CA LEU A 99 3.66 -0.77 -16.39
C LEU A 99 2.92 0.36 -17.12
N PRO A 100 3.51 0.94 -18.19
CA PRO A 100 4.76 0.57 -18.83
C PRO A 100 6.03 1.10 -18.13
N ASP A 101 5.91 1.77 -16.98
CA ASP A 101 7.08 2.27 -16.25
C ASP A 101 7.87 1.15 -15.53
N TYR A 102 8.75 0.48 -16.26
CA TYR A 102 9.63 -0.57 -15.73
C TYR A 102 10.59 -0.10 -14.61
N LYS A 103 10.67 1.21 -14.33
CA LYS A 103 11.46 1.79 -13.23
C LYS A 103 10.65 2.01 -11.95
N SER A 104 9.44 1.48 -11.87
CA SER A 104 8.55 1.66 -10.71
C SER A 104 8.57 0.49 -9.73
N GLY A 105 9.44 -0.50 -9.96
CA GLY A 105 9.56 -1.67 -9.10
C GLY A 105 9.84 -1.26 -7.65
N LYS A 106 9.12 -1.85 -6.69
CA LYS A 106 9.36 -1.61 -5.26
C LYS A 106 9.20 -2.91 -4.49
N LEU A 107 10.18 -3.22 -3.64
CA LEU A 107 10.13 -4.32 -2.68
C LEU A 107 10.10 -3.72 -1.28
N GLU A 108 9.14 -4.13 -0.46
CA GLU A 108 8.92 -3.61 0.89
C GLU A 108 8.74 -4.77 1.87
N LEU A 109 9.42 -4.67 3.01
CA LEU A 109 9.37 -5.60 4.12
C LEU A 109 8.88 -4.84 5.35
N GLN A 110 7.80 -5.31 5.95
CA GLN A 110 7.25 -4.78 7.19
C GLN A 110 7.35 -5.84 8.28
N HIS A 111 7.75 -5.45 9.48
CA HIS A 111 7.76 -6.31 10.65
C HIS A 111 7.03 -5.64 11.80
N LEU A 112 6.13 -6.37 12.45
CA LEU A 112 5.31 -5.89 13.56
C LEU A 112 5.57 -6.77 14.79
N HIS A 113 6.16 -6.19 15.82
CA HIS A 113 6.45 -6.87 17.09
C HIS A 113 5.69 -6.22 18.24
N GLU A 114 5.73 -6.84 19.43
CA GLU A 114 4.92 -6.42 20.59
C GLU A 114 5.24 -4.99 21.09
N HIS A 115 6.44 -4.46 20.82
CA HIS A 115 6.81 -3.10 21.21
C HIS A 115 7.48 -2.29 20.10
N THR A 116 7.71 -2.89 18.94
CA THR A 116 8.42 -2.25 17.84
C THR A 116 7.77 -2.62 16.52
N SER A 117 7.87 -1.73 15.55
CA SER A 117 7.59 -2.04 14.15
C SER A 117 8.69 -1.41 13.31
N PHE A 118 8.99 -2.02 12.17
CA PHE A 118 9.84 -1.38 11.18
C PHE A 118 9.39 -1.72 9.77
N THR A 119 9.72 -0.83 8.84
CA THR A 119 9.54 -1.02 7.41
C THR A 119 10.85 -0.74 6.72
N ALA A 120 11.26 -1.63 5.82
CA ALA A 120 12.37 -1.41 4.90
C ALA A 120 11.85 -1.57 3.48
N ALA A 121 12.09 -0.61 2.61
CA ALA A 121 11.69 -0.66 1.22
C ALA A 121 12.82 -0.24 0.28
N ILE A 122 12.88 -0.90 -0.88
CA ILE A 122 13.84 -0.62 -1.94
C ILE A 122 13.05 -0.35 -3.21
N THR A 123 13.30 0.80 -3.83
CA THR A 123 12.79 1.11 -5.17
C THR A 123 13.82 0.66 -6.21
N LEU A 124 13.40 -0.21 -7.12
CA LEU A 124 14.19 -0.86 -8.15
C LEU A 124 14.16 -0.04 -9.45
N ASN A 125 14.93 1.04 -9.46
CA ASN A 125 15.07 1.92 -10.63
C ASN A 125 16.55 2.23 -10.90
N GLN A 126 16.84 3.15 -11.83
CA GLN A 126 18.22 3.52 -12.20
C GLN A 126 19.03 4.13 -11.05
N SER A 127 18.36 4.69 -10.04
CA SER A 127 18.99 5.29 -8.87
C SER A 127 18.28 4.76 -7.63
N PRO A 128 18.58 3.51 -7.22
CA PRO A 128 17.84 2.83 -6.17
C PRO A 128 17.68 3.70 -4.93
N ALA A 129 16.47 3.74 -4.40
CA ALA A 129 16.16 4.45 -3.18
C ALA A 129 15.80 3.44 -2.10
N ILE A 130 16.46 3.57 -0.95
CA ILE A 130 16.19 2.77 0.25
C ILE A 130 15.45 3.66 1.24
N ASP A 131 14.27 3.22 1.63
CA ASP A 131 13.43 3.83 2.64
C ASP A 131 13.40 2.91 3.85
N PHE A 132 13.76 3.43 5.01
CA PHE A 132 13.69 2.71 6.27
C PHE A 132 12.92 3.54 7.29
N SER A 133 11.95 2.92 7.96
CA SER A 133 11.27 3.52 9.09
C SER A 133 11.14 2.54 10.24
N ALA A 134 11.14 3.07 11.46
CA ALA A 134 10.96 2.30 12.67
C ALA A 134 10.03 3.04 13.62
N THR A 135 9.29 2.29 14.43
CA THR A 135 8.41 2.82 15.47
C THR A 135 8.56 1.96 16.72
N ILE A 136 8.58 2.60 17.89
CA ILE A 136 8.64 1.96 19.20
C ILE A 136 7.51 2.48 20.08
N GLY A 137 6.91 1.60 20.88
CA GLY A 137 5.93 1.98 21.89
C GLY A 137 4.79 0.99 22.02
N THR A 138 3.60 1.54 22.21
CA THR A 138 2.34 0.81 22.42
C THR A 138 1.30 1.32 21.43
N PRO A 139 0.12 0.68 21.33
CA PRO A 139 -0.98 1.20 20.53
C PRO A 139 -1.45 2.62 20.92
N SER A 140 -1.18 3.08 22.14
CA SER A 140 -1.62 4.38 22.65
C SER A 140 -0.56 5.48 22.49
N ILE A 141 0.71 5.16 22.75
CA ILE A 141 1.83 6.11 22.68
C ILE A 141 2.93 5.43 21.87
N ALA A 142 3.35 6.07 20.79
CA ALA A 142 4.38 5.57 19.89
C ALA A 142 5.29 6.71 19.41
N PHE A 143 6.56 6.41 19.24
CA PHE A 143 7.57 7.28 18.65
C PHE A 143 8.14 6.59 17.43
N GLY A 144 8.41 7.33 16.37
CA GLY A 144 9.00 6.74 15.18
C GLY A 144 9.88 7.71 14.42
N ALA A 145 10.69 7.15 13.54
CA ALA A 145 11.59 7.87 12.66
C ALA A 145 11.65 7.17 11.29
N GLU A 146 11.93 7.95 10.26
CA GLU A 146 12.16 7.48 8.90
C GLU A 146 13.44 8.08 8.32
N ALA A 147 14.06 7.34 7.41
CA ALA A 147 15.25 7.74 6.69
C ALA A 147 15.14 7.27 5.24
N LEU A 148 15.35 8.19 4.30
CA LEU A 148 15.39 7.91 2.88
C LEU A 148 16.80 8.17 2.35
N THR A 149 17.43 7.15 1.80
CA THR A 149 18.73 7.28 1.12
C THR A 149 18.56 6.97 -0.36
N LYS A 150 19.14 7.82 -1.22
CA LYS A 150 19.14 7.63 -2.67
C LYS A 150 20.57 7.37 -3.11
N GLU A 151 20.77 6.34 -3.90
CA GLU A 151 22.05 6.07 -4.53
C GLU A 151 22.13 6.86 -5.83
N THR A 152 22.87 7.97 -5.82
CA THR A 152 23.21 8.76 -7.01
C THR A 152 24.58 8.32 -7.53
N HIS A 153 24.59 7.77 -8.74
CA HIS A 153 25.80 7.62 -9.55
C HIS A 153 26.08 8.88 -10.36
#